data_AF-A0A7S2I2Y7-F1
#
_entry.id   AF-A0A7S2I2Y7-F1
#
_cell.length_a   1.000
_cell.length_b   1.000
_cell.length_c   1.000
_cell.angle_alpha   90.00
_cell.angle_beta   90.00
_cell.angle_gamma   90.00
#
_symmetry.space_group_name_H-M   'P 1'
#
loop_
_entity.id
_entity.type
_entity.pdbx_description
1 polymer ?
#
loop_
_entity_poly.entity_id
_entity_poly.type
_entity_poly.pdbx_seq_one_letter_code
_entity_poly.pdbx_strand_id
1 'polypeptide(L)'
;MEEKKIKQTKEECPSSSNLQERAQYVQNRSSSAYSDAPSIAPSEVSFHERSKDSREVRPILGSFKVSGRTSPLRSMLTGLYPGQRFSSKSNVPWGSKPHPLLGLSCLSFALLVVPLSASFPQTAVLVAMTTVISFQSEYTYTGMTSVWHLADRITAPATFLSALNANYLVGGPIWTSTVVIPLSCFYLSNIARKTNNYESFVLWHSLWHFSATALLFLIFWSNNTDLSNAL
;
A
#
# COMPACT_ATOMS: atom_id res chain seq x y z
N MET A 1 -11.59 39.89 -25.01
CA MET A 1 -12.13 39.42 -23.72
C MET A 1 -13.00 38.21 -24.06
N GLU A 2 -12.43 37.01 -24.07
CA GLU A 2 -13.08 35.78 -24.54
C GLU A 2 -13.60 34.96 -23.36
N GLU A 3 -14.91 34.76 -23.29
CA GLU A 3 -15.57 33.90 -22.30
C GLU A 3 -15.35 32.42 -22.65
N LYS A 4 -14.55 31.72 -21.86
CA LYS A 4 -14.44 30.25 -21.92
C LYS A 4 -15.63 29.59 -21.22
N LYS A 5 -16.54 29.01 -22.01
CA LYS A 5 -17.58 28.08 -21.57
C LYS A 5 -16.97 26.80 -21.00
N ILE A 6 -17.09 26.60 -19.69
CA ILE A 6 -16.75 25.36 -19.00
C ILE A 6 -17.91 24.37 -19.21
N LYS A 7 -17.68 23.32 -20.00
CA LYS A 7 -18.57 22.16 -20.12
C LYS A 7 -18.46 21.31 -18.85
N GLN A 8 -19.54 21.22 -18.08
CA GLN A 8 -19.68 20.26 -16.99
C GLN A 8 -19.93 18.85 -17.55
N THR A 9 -18.95 17.96 -17.40
CA THR A 9 -19.12 16.53 -17.66
C THR A 9 -19.79 15.92 -16.43
N LYS A 10 -21.01 15.42 -16.59
CA LYS A 10 -21.70 14.62 -15.56
C LYS A 10 -20.93 13.30 -15.41
N GLU A 11 -20.33 13.07 -14.26
CA GLU A 11 -19.84 11.75 -13.86
C GLU A 11 -21.07 10.88 -13.55
N GLU A 12 -21.36 9.92 -14.42
CA GLU A 12 -22.35 8.88 -14.17
C GLU A 12 -21.83 7.92 -13.11
N CYS A 13 -22.60 7.77 -12.03
CA CYS A 13 -22.33 6.81 -10.97
C CYS A 13 -22.43 5.39 -11.57
N PRO A 14 -21.42 4.53 -11.41
CA PRO A 14 -21.42 3.21 -12.02
C PRO A 14 -22.63 2.38 -11.56
N SER A 15 -23.38 1.89 -12.54
CA SER A 15 -24.53 0.99 -12.38
C SER A 15 -24.23 -0.15 -11.38
N SER A 16 -25.18 -0.40 -10.47
CA SER A 16 -25.13 -1.47 -9.47
C SER A 16 -24.93 -2.86 -10.06
N SER A 17 -25.24 -3.06 -11.36
CA SER A 17 -24.99 -4.32 -12.08
C SER A 17 -23.50 -4.69 -12.15
N ASN A 18 -22.61 -3.69 -12.28
CA ASN A 18 -21.16 -3.92 -12.36
C ASN A 18 -20.55 -4.38 -11.02
N LEU A 19 -21.22 -4.13 -9.90
CA LEU A 19 -20.73 -4.56 -8.57
C LEU A 19 -21.06 -6.03 -8.30
N GLN A 20 -22.20 -6.53 -8.77
CA GLN A 20 -22.58 -7.94 -8.63
C GLN A 20 -21.70 -8.87 -9.48
N GLU A 21 -21.40 -8.47 -10.72
CA GLU A 21 -20.54 -9.23 -11.62
C GLU A 21 -19.10 -9.36 -11.08
N ARG A 22 -18.60 -8.30 -10.43
CA ARG A 22 -17.27 -8.30 -9.79
C ARG A 22 -17.20 -9.19 -8.55
N ALA A 23 -18.28 -9.28 -7.78
CA ALA A 23 -18.37 -10.18 -6.62
C ALA A 23 -18.38 -11.66 -7.07
N GLN A 24 -19.12 -11.98 -8.15
CA GLN A 24 -19.14 -13.33 -8.72
C GLN A 24 -17.77 -13.74 -9.29
N TYR A 25 -17.03 -12.82 -9.93
CA TYR A 25 -15.70 -13.14 -10.46
C TYR A 25 -14.69 -13.52 -9.36
N VAL A 26 -14.71 -12.83 -8.21
CA VAL A 26 -13.83 -13.16 -7.07
C VAL A 26 -14.20 -14.51 -6.47
N GLN A 27 -15.49 -14.82 -6.35
CA GLN A 27 -15.99 -16.08 -5.79
C GLN A 27 -15.70 -17.29 -6.69
N ASN A 28 -15.76 -17.12 -8.02
CA ASN A 28 -15.40 -18.17 -8.98
C ASN A 28 -13.89 -18.46 -8.97
N ARG A 29 -13.05 -17.44 -8.73
CA ARG A 29 -11.59 -17.63 -8.68
C ARG A 29 -11.13 -18.39 -7.42
N SER A 30 -11.82 -18.23 -6.29
CA SER A 30 -11.55 -19.01 -5.08
C SER A 30 -12.04 -20.46 -5.16
N SER A 31 -13.04 -20.74 -5.99
CA SER A 31 -13.61 -22.09 -6.16
C SER A 31 -12.77 -22.98 -7.09
N SER A 32 -11.96 -22.39 -7.98
CA SER A 32 -11.14 -23.14 -8.93
C SER A 32 -9.86 -23.78 -8.33
N ALA A 33 -9.54 -23.50 -7.06
CA ALA A 33 -8.35 -24.05 -6.39
C ALA A 33 -8.65 -25.29 -5.51
N TYR A 34 -9.91 -25.72 -5.43
CA TYR A 34 -10.35 -26.90 -4.67
C TYR A 34 -11.37 -27.67 -5.51
N SER A 35 -10.91 -28.47 -6.46
CA SER A 35 -11.77 -29.41 -7.19
C SER A 35 -11.12 -30.78 -7.15
N ASP A 36 -11.24 -31.43 -5.98
CA ASP A 36 -11.15 -32.88 -5.78
C ASP A 36 -11.72 -33.25 -4.39
N ALA A 37 -12.95 -32.80 -4.10
CA ALA A 37 -13.70 -33.25 -2.93
C ALA A 37 -15.13 -33.65 -3.33
N PRO A 38 -15.64 -34.80 -2.86
CA PRO A 38 -16.93 -35.33 -3.28
C PRO A 38 -18.11 -34.48 -2.79
N SER A 39 -19.03 -34.25 -3.72
CA SER A 39 -20.24 -33.44 -3.63
C SER A 39 -21.22 -33.94 -2.57
N ILE A 40 -21.52 -33.08 -1.58
CA ILE A 40 -22.73 -33.17 -0.76
C ILE A 40 -23.58 -31.97 -1.14
N ALA A 41 -24.74 -32.24 -1.77
CA ALA A 41 -25.68 -31.24 -2.24
C ALA A 41 -26.38 -30.51 -1.06
N PRO A 42 -26.39 -29.17 -1.04
CA PRO A 42 -27.29 -28.42 -0.17
C PRO A 42 -28.49 -27.86 -0.93
N SER A 43 -29.62 -27.92 -0.22
CA SER A 43 -30.98 -27.61 -0.63
C SER A 43 -31.23 -26.16 -1.03
N GLU A 44 -32.16 -25.99 -1.98
CA GLU A 44 -32.70 -24.71 -2.44
C GLU A 44 -33.43 -23.97 -1.31
N VAL A 45 -33.01 -22.74 -1.02
CA VAL A 45 -33.73 -21.79 -0.16
C VAL A 45 -34.05 -20.55 -0.99
N SER A 46 -35.31 -20.41 -1.37
CA SER A 46 -35.85 -19.25 -2.07
C SER A 46 -35.99 -18.06 -1.11
N PHE A 47 -35.23 -16.98 -1.33
CA PHE A 47 -35.37 -15.74 -0.58
C PHE A 47 -36.14 -14.69 -1.40
N HIS A 48 -37.30 -14.28 -0.87
CA HIS A 48 -38.16 -13.24 -1.40
C HIS A 48 -37.49 -11.86 -1.33
N GLU A 49 -37.38 -11.18 -2.47
CA GLU A 49 -37.08 -9.75 -2.57
C GLU A 49 -38.18 -8.92 -1.87
N ARG A 50 -37.77 -8.08 -0.91
CA ARG A 50 -38.60 -7.01 -0.36
C ARG A 50 -37.99 -5.66 -0.73
N SER A 51 -38.48 -5.10 -1.82
CA SER A 51 -38.26 -3.70 -2.21
C SER A 51 -38.81 -2.77 -1.14
N LYS A 52 -37.96 -1.91 -0.58
CA LYS A 52 -38.35 -0.72 0.18
C LYS A 52 -37.63 0.48 -0.41
N ASP A 53 -38.36 1.15 -1.30
CA ASP A 53 -38.09 2.48 -1.78
C ASP A 53 -38.31 3.47 -0.62
N SER A 54 -37.28 4.24 -0.26
CA SER A 54 -37.36 5.29 0.75
C SER A 54 -36.46 6.44 0.31
N ARG A 55 -37.06 7.35 -0.45
CA ARG A 55 -36.47 8.64 -0.83
C ARG A 55 -36.35 9.51 0.43
N GLU A 56 -35.18 9.50 1.03
CA GLU A 56 -34.77 10.47 2.06
C GLU A 56 -34.26 11.74 1.35
N VAL A 57 -35.09 12.77 1.31
CA VAL A 57 -34.71 14.12 0.85
C VAL A 57 -33.83 14.75 1.91
N ARG A 58 -32.52 14.82 1.67
CA ARG A 58 -31.59 15.51 2.57
C ARG A 58 -31.51 17.01 2.27
N PRO A 59 -31.52 17.88 3.30
CA PRO A 59 -31.41 19.31 3.13
C PRO A 59 -30.00 19.70 2.67
N ILE A 60 -29.96 20.54 1.62
CA ILE A 60 -28.74 21.15 1.07
C ILE A 60 -28.28 22.24 2.05
N LEU A 61 -27.55 21.86 3.09
CA LEU A 61 -26.87 22.80 3.96
C LEU A 61 -25.51 23.14 3.34
N GLY A 62 -25.45 24.28 2.65
CA GLY A 62 -24.23 24.83 2.05
C GLY A 62 -23.16 25.09 3.10
N SER A 63 -22.25 24.13 3.28
CA SER A 63 -21.03 24.30 4.07
C SER A 63 -20.07 25.20 3.29
N PHE A 64 -19.98 26.47 3.72
CA PHE A 64 -18.95 27.40 3.29
C PHE A 64 -17.57 26.85 3.65
N LYS A 65 -16.85 26.35 2.63
CA LYS A 65 -15.48 25.88 2.75
C LYS A 65 -14.56 27.09 2.85
N VAL A 66 -14.32 27.57 4.07
CA VAL A 66 -13.29 28.59 4.36
C VAL A 66 -11.94 28.00 3.95
N SER A 67 -11.39 28.51 2.85
CA SER A 67 -10.05 28.17 2.34
C SER A 67 -8.99 28.79 3.26
N GLY A 68 -8.87 28.26 4.47
CA GLY A 68 -7.80 28.59 5.39
C GLY A 68 -6.51 27.97 4.86
N ARG A 69 -5.54 28.81 4.49
CA ARG A 69 -4.18 28.44 4.09
C ARG A 69 -3.50 27.72 5.27
N THR A 70 -3.73 26.42 5.41
CA THR A 70 -3.13 25.62 6.47
C THR A 70 -1.63 25.58 6.25
N SER A 71 -0.86 25.99 7.25
CA SER A 71 0.60 25.95 7.19
C SER A 71 1.08 24.53 6.83
N PRO A 72 2.12 24.39 5.98
CA PRO A 72 2.63 23.10 5.54
C PRO A 72 3.00 22.17 6.71
N LEU A 73 3.49 22.74 7.82
CA LEU A 73 3.77 22.04 9.08
C LEU A 73 2.54 21.36 9.69
N ARG A 74 1.37 22.00 9.62
CA ARG A 74 0.14 21.41 10.16
C ARG A 74 -0.31 20.21 9.33
N SER A 75 -0.04 20.20 8.02
CA SER A 75 -0.32 19.03 7.15
C SER A 75 0.63 17.86 7.40
N MET A 76 1.86 18.14 7.83
CA MET A 76 2.81 17.12 8.29
C MET A 76 2.38 16.54 9.65
N LEU A 77 1.98 17.39 10.59
CA LEU A 77 1.52 16.98 11.91
C LEU A 77 0.17 16.26 11.88
N THR A 78 -0.75 16.61 10.96
CA THR A 78 -2.02 15.87 10.84
C THR A 78 -1.84 14.45 10.32
N GLY A 79 -0.79 14.17 9.55
CA GLY A 79 -0.40 12.81 9.16
C GLY A 79 0.11 11.93 10.32
N LEU A 80 0.40 12.54 11.48
CA LEU A 80 0.77 11.85 12.72
C LEU A 80 -0.43 11.54 13.62
N TYR A 81 -1.65 11.96 13.27
CA TYR A 81 -2.82 11.63 14.10
C TYR A 81 -3.04 10.11 14.12
N PRO A 82 -3.05 9.49 15.32
CA PRO A 82 -3.15 8.04 15.48
C PRO A 82 -4.41 7.46 14.81
N GLY A 83 -5.50 8.23 14.80
CA GLY A 83 -6.80 7.78 14.30
C GLY A 83 -6.82 7.36 12.82
N GLN A 84 -6.02 8.00 11.96
CA GLN A 84 -5.89 7.55 10.56
C GLN A 84 -4.89 6.41 10.40
N ARG A 85 -3.88 6.32 11.27
CA ARG A 85 -2.87 5.26 11.21
C ARG A 85 -3.47 3.87 11.42
N PHE A 86 -4.47 3.75 12.30
CA PHE A 86 -5.09 2.45 12.62
C PHE A 86 -6.30 2.07 11.73
N SER A 87 -6.50 2.74 10.59
CA SER A 87 -7.60 2.40 9.67
C SER A 87 -7.28 1.19 8.79
N SER A 88 -8.21 0.24 8.64
CA SER A 88 -8.10 -0.86 7.66
C SER A 88 -8.38 -0.42 6.22
N LYS A 89 -8.79 0.85 6.00
CA LYS A 89 -9.08 1.36 4.66
C LYS A 89 -7.79 1.57 3.87
N SER A 90 -7.78 1.10 2.62
CA SER A 90 -6.71 1.45 1.70
C SER A 90 -6.64 2.97 1.49
N ASN A 91 -5.42 3.50 1.38
CA ASN A 91 -5.19 4.94 1.19
C ASN A 91 -5.24 5.35 -0.30
N VAL A 92 -5.42 4.40 -1.22
CA VAL A 92 -5.42 4.71 -2.65
C VAL A 92 -6.82 5.08 -3.15
N PRO A 93 -6.97 6.19 -3.88
CA PRO A 93 -8.27 6.67 -4.38
C PRO A 93 -8.80 5.88 -5.60
N TRP A 94 -7.95 5.09 -6.28
CA TRP A 94 -8.26 4.49 -7.58
C TRP A 94 -9.03 3.16 -7.52
N GLY A 95 -9.44 2.72 -6.33
CA GLY A 95 -10.08 1.41 -6.12
C GLY A 95 -9.14 0.23 -6.39
N SER A 96 -9.72 -0.96 -6.59
CA SER A 96 -8.94 -2.18 -6.84
C SER A 96 -8.38 -2.22 -8.25
N LYS A 97 -7.06 -1.95 -8.33
CA LYS A 97 -6.22 -1.97 -9.53
C LYS A 97 -4.82 -2.50 -9.15
N PRO A 98 -4.63 -3.83 -9.08
CA PRO A 98 -3.32 -4.40 -8.80
C PRO A 98 -2.35 -4.13 -9.96
N HIS A 99 -1.10 -3.80 -9.65
CA HIS A 99 -0.04 -3.63 -10.65
C HIS A 99 1.11 -4.61 -10.37
N PRO A 100 1.60 -5.37 -11.36
CA PRO A 100 2.65 -6.37 -11.15
C PRO A 100 3.94 -5.76 -10.61
N LEU A 101 4.29 -4.53 -11.03
CA LEU A 101 5.46 -3.82 -10.51
C LEU A 101 5.39 -3.58 -9.00
N LEU A 102 4.22 -3.27 -8.45
CA LEU A 102 4.05 -3.11 -7.00
C LEU A 102 4.33 -4.44 -6.30
N GLY A 103 3.71 -5.53 -6.76
CA GLY A 103 3.93 -6.86 -6.19
C GLY A 103 5.40 -7.30 -6.24
N LEU A 104 6.06 -7.13 -7.39
CA LEU A 104 7.49 -7.43 -7.56
C LEU A 104 8.38 -6.58 -6.65
N SER A 105 8.04 -5.29 -6.49
CA SER A 105 8.79 -4.40 -5.60
C SER A 105 8.67 -4.81 -4.13
N CYS A 106 7.52 -5.31 -3.67
CA CYS A 106 7.40 -5.85 -2.32
C CYS A 106 8.25 -7.12 -2.16
N LEU A 107 8.25 -8.00 -3.16
CA LEU A 107 9.02 -9.24 -3.13
C LEU A 107 10.53 -9.01 -3.14
N SER A 108 11.03 -7.84 -3.58
CA SER A 108 12.46 -7.55 -3.51
C SER A 108 13.01 -7.55 -2.09
N PHE A 109 12.18 -7.26 -1.08
CA PHE A 109 12.59 -7.36 0.33
C PHE A 109 12.99 -8.78 0.74
N ALA A 110 12.47 -9.82 0.08
CA ALA A 110 12.88 -11.21 0.33
C ALA A 110 14.39 -11.41 0.09
N LEU A 111 14.99 -10.66 -0.85
CA LEU A 111 16.42 -10.74 -1.17
C LEU A 111 17.30 -10.30 0.01
N LEU A 112 16.77 -9.49 0.93
CA LEU A 112 17.51 -9.04 2.11
C LEU A 112 17.51 -10.05 3.25
N VAL A 113 16.58 -11.01 3.25
CA VAL A 113 16.40 -11.92 4.39
C VAL A 113 17.67 -12.76 4.62
N VAL A 114 18.27 -13.28 3.55
CA VAL A 114 19.49 -14.10 3.63
C VAL A 114 20.66 -13.31 4.22
N PRO A 115 21.12 -12.17 3.64
CA PRO A 115 22.26 -11.44 4.19
C PRO A 115 21.99 -10.86 5.59
N LEU A 116 20.75 -10.52 5.91
CA LEU A 116 20.40 -10.05 7.26
C LEU A 116 20.36 -11.17 8.30
N SER A 117 20.01 -12.40 7.91
CA SER A 117 19.80 -13.50 8.87
C SER A 117 21.06 -13.89 9.65
N ALA A 118 22.24 -13.74 9.04
CA ALA A 118 23.52 -14.05 9.68
C ALA A 118 23.94 -13.02 10.73
N SER A 119 23.73 -11.73 10.45
CA SER A 119 24.26 -10.63 11.28
C SER A 119 23.21 -9.94 12.16
N PHE A 120 21.95 -9.90 11.70
CA PHE A 120 20.83 -9.20 12.36
C PHE A 120 19.53 -10.02 12.25
N PRO A 121 19.42 -11.16 12.94
CA PRO A 121 18.28 -12.08 12.78
C PRO A 121 16.93 -11.43 13.12
N GLN A 122 16.88 -10.52 14.09
CA GLN A 122 15.64 -9.80 14.43
C GLN A 122 15.17 -8.91 13.26
N THR A 123 16.09 -8.18 12.63
CA THR A 123 15.79 -7.37 11.44
C THR A 123 15.38 -8.25 10.27
N ALA A 124 16.03 -9.41 10.07
CA ALA A 124 15.68 -10.35 9.01
C ALA A 124 14.23 -10.86 9.15
N VAL A 125 13.81 -11.22 10.37
CA VAL A 125 12.43 -11.65 10.65
C VAL A 125 11.43 -10.51 10.38
N LEU A 126 11.73 -9.28 10.81
CA LEU A 126 10.88 -8.12 10.53
C LEU A 126 10.75 -7.84 9.03
N VAL A 127 11.86 -7.93 8.28
CA VAL A 127 11.86 -7.77 6.81
C VAL A 127 11.07 -8.88 6.14
N ALA A 128 11.20 -10.14 6.56
CA ALA A 128 10.44 -11.26 6.03
C ALA A 128 8.93 -11.08 6.27
N MET A 129 8.52 -10.70 7.48
CA MET A 129 7.12 -10.39 7.78
C MET A 129 6.60 -9.22 6.95
N THR A 130 7.36 -8.13 6.86
CA THR A 130 6.99 -6.96 6.06
C THR A 130 6.87 -7.31 4.58
N THR A 131 7.74 -8.18 4.04
CA THR A 131 7.62 -8.66 2.65
C THR A 131 6.24 -9.26 2.39
N VAL A 132 5.80 -10.19 3.26
CA VAL A 132 4.48 -10.84 3.13
C VAL A 132 3.35 -9.84 3.32
N ILE A 133 3.43 -9.02 4.37
CA ILE A 133 2.37 -8.08 4.73
C ILE A 133 2.21 -7.00 3.65
N SER A 134 3.30 -6.40 3.17
CA SER A 134 3.28 -5.39 2.11
C SER A 134 2.84 -5.98 0.77
N PHE A 135 3.20 -7.23 0.45
CA PHE A 135 2.66 -7.90 -0.74
C PHE A 135 1.14 -8.07 -0.64
N GLN A 136 0.63 -8.54 0.51
CA GLN A 136 -0.81 -8.69 0.70
C GLN A 136 -1.54 -7.35 0.67
N SER A 137 -1.07 -6.34 1.40
CA SER A 137 -1.74 -5.04 1.47
C SER A 137 -1.71 -4.33 0.10
N GLU A 138 -0.57 -4.30 -0.58
CA GLU A 138 -0.38 -3.43 -1.74
C GLU A 138 -0.67 -4.07 -3.08
N TYR A 139 -0.60 -5.40 -3.19
CA TYR A 139 -0.90 -6.12 -4.44
C TYR A 139 -2.21 -6.91 -4.36
N THR A 140 -2.42 -7.73 -3.33
CA THR A 140 -3.65 -8.55 -3.22
C THR A 140 -4.87 -7.70 -2.87
N TYR A 141 -4.73 -6.81 -1.86
CA TYR A 141 -5.82 -6.00 -1.32
C TYR A 141 -5.72 -4.52 -1.72
N THR A 142 -5.09 -4.22 -2.86
CA THR A 142 -4.98 -2.86 -3.40
C THR A 142 -6.37 -2.23 -3.51
N GLY A 143 -6.56 -1.04 -2.93
CA GLY A 143 -7.83 -0.30 -3.01
C GLY A 143 -9.02 -0.94 -2.30
N MET A 144 -8.79 -2.02 -1.53
CA MET A 144 -9.81 -2.69 -0.72
C MET A 144 -9.57 -2.42 0.77
N THR A 145 -10.62 -2.48 1.59
CA THR A 145 -10.47 -2.44 3.05
C THR A 145 -10.02 -3.80 3.56
N SER A 146 -8.90 -3.88 4.26
CA SER A 146 -8.37 -5.14 4.82
C SER A 146 -7.49 -4.91 6.05
N VAL A 147 -7.38 -5.93 6.90
CA VAL A 147 -6.48 -5.91 8.07
C VAL A 147 -5.00 -5.86 7.68
N TRP A 148 -4.67 -6.28 6.45
CA TRP A 148 -3.30 -6.21 5.93
C TRP A 148 -2.78 -4.78 5.83
N HIS A 149 -3.64 -3.81 5.49
CA HIS A 149 -3.27 -2.38 5.50
C HIS A 149 -2.93 -1.86 6.90
N LEU A 150 -3.60 -2.39 7.93
CA LEU A 150 -3.33 -2.03 9.31
C LEU A 150 -1.99 -2.63 9.77
N ALA A 151 -1.81 -3.93 9.50
CA ALA A 151 -0.56 -4.63 9.80
C ALA A 151 0.63 -3.92 9.15
N ASP A 152 0.53 -3.60 7.86
CA ASP A 152 1.58 -2.93 7.08
C ASP A 152 1.99 -1.58 7.67
N ARG A 153 1.02 -0.77 8.12
CA ARG A 153 1.30 0.52 8.77
C ARG A 153 2.02 0.42 10.11
N ILE A 154 1.92 -0.72 10.78
CA ILE A 154 2.60 -0.99 12.03
C ILE A 154 3.98 -1.60 11.74
N THR A 155 4.06 -2.58 10.84
CA THR A 155 5.29 -3.32 10.55
C THR A 155 6.28 -2.54 9.70
N ALA A 156 5.83 -1.71 8.75
CA ALA A 156 6.74 -0.97 7.88
C ALA A 156 7.60 0.05 8.65
N PRO A 157 7.07 0.90 9.56
CA PRO A 157 7.92 1.80 10.37
C PRO A 157 8.87 1.05 11.30
N ALA A 158 8.42 -0.04 11.92
CA ALA A 158 9.27 -0.86 12.79
C ALA A 158 10.43 -1.49 12.01
N THR A 159 10.14 -2.04 10.83
CA THR A 159 11.15 -2.62 9.93
C THR A 159 12.11 -1.57 9.41
N PHE A 160 11.62 -0.39 9.03
CA PHE A 160 12.45 0.74 8.62
C PHE A 160 13.44 1.14 9.71
N LEU A 161 12.99 1.32 10.96
CA LEU A 161 13.88 1.67 12.07
C LEU A 161 14.90 0.57 12.38
N SER A 162 14.47 -0.70 12.36
CA SER A 162 15.37 -1.85 12.59
C SER A 162 16.44 -1.94 11.49
N ALA A 163 16.05 -1.78 10.23
CA ALA A 163 16.96 -1.79 9.10
C ALA A 163 17.89 -0.57 9.08
N LEU A 164 17.40 0.60 9.48
CA LEU A 164 18.21 1.81 9.61
C LEU A 164 19.27 1.65 10.70
N ASN A 165 18.90 1.07 11.85
CA ASN A 165 19.84 0.75 12.92
C ASN A 165 20.89 -0.26 12.46
N ALA A 166 20.47 -1.33 11.77
CA ALA A 166 21.40 -2.32 11.20
C ALA A 166 22.36 -1.68 10.18
N ASN A 167 21.85 -0.81 9.30
CA ASN A 167 22.66 -0.04 8.37
C ASN A 167 23.68 0.85 9.10
N TYR A 168 23.26 1.55 10.15
CA TYR A 168 24.16 2.38 10.95
C TYR A 168 25.26 1.58 11.63
N LEU A 169 24.94 0.40 12.17
CA LEU A 169 25.94 -0.45 12.83
C LEU A 169 26.95 -1.06 11.84
N VAL A 170 26.53 -1.33 10.60
CA VAL A 170 27.40 -1.97 9.58
C VAL A 170 28.15 -0.95 8.74
N GLY A 171 27.46 0.03 8.17
CA GLY A 171 28.04 1.03 7.28
C GLY A 171 28.35 2.38 7.96
N GLY A 172 27.94 2.60 9.20
CA GLY A 172 28.14 3.87 9.87
C GLY A 172 27.27 5.01 9.33
N PRO A 173 27.54 6.27 9.73
CA PRO A 173 26.67 7.40 9.47
C PRO A 173 26.59 7.80 7.99
N ILE A 174 27.69 7.67 7.24
CA ILE A 174 27.74 8.03 5.80
C ILE A 174 26.78 7.13 5.02
N TRP A 175 26.88 5.80 5.20
CA TRP A 175 25.98 4.84 4.57
C TRP A 175 24.53 5.03 5.04
N THR A 176 24.32 5.35 6.33
CA THR A 176 23.00 5.66 6.86
C THR A 176 22.36 6.88 6.17
N SER A 177 23.16 7.90 5.83
CA SER A 177 22.65 9.11 5.15
C SER A 177 22.04 8.84 3.77
N THR A 178 22.40 7.71 3.13
CA THR A 178 21.81 7.31 1.83
C THR A 178 20.32 6.99 1.91
N VAL A 179 19.75 6.83 3.12
CA VAL A 179 18.31 6.68 3.35
C VAL A 179 17.48 7.85 2.79
N VAL A 180 18.09 9.01 2.55
CA VAL A 180 17.46 10.14 1.87
C VAL A 180 16.91 9.75 0.49
N ILE A 181 17.54 8.80 -0.21
CA ILE A 181 17.09 8.32 -1.53
C ILE A 181 15.71 7.64 -1.42
N PRO A 182 15.52 6.54 -0.67
CA PRO A 182 14.21 5.92 -0.53
C PRO A 182 13.18 6.86 0.12
N LEU A 183 13.57 7.74 1.05
CA LEU A 183 12.67 8.73 1.62
C LEU A 183 12.16 9.74 0.58
N SER A 184 13.00 10.13 -0.38
CA SER A 184 12.60 10.99 -1.48
C SER A 184 11.57 10.30 -2.39
N CYS A 185 11.78 9.02 -2.71
CA CYS A 185 10.82 8.22 -3.46
C CYS A 185 9.47 8.10 -2.71
N PHE A 186 9.50 7.85 -1.39
CA PHE A 186 8.31 7.83 -0.55
C PHE A 186 7.58 9.18 -0.52
N TYR A 187 8.32 10.29 -0.48
CA TYR A 187 7.72 11.63 -0.55
C TYR A 187 7.01 11.85 -1.90
N LEU A 188 7.66 11.51 -3.01
CA LEU A 188 7.11 11.65 -4.36
C LEU A 188 5.91 10.72 -4.61
N SER A 189 5.93 9.50 -4.09
CA SER A 189 4.78 8.58 -4.17
C SER A 189 3.56 9.14 -3.45
N ASN A 190 3.76 9.78 -2.29
CA ASN A 190 2.70 10.45 -1.56
C ASN A 190 2.14 11.67 -2.31
N ILE A 191 2.97 12.42 -3.04
CA ILE A 191 2.48 13.50 -3.91
C ILE A 191 1.62 12.93 -5.04
N ALA A 192 2.10 11.90 -5.74
CA ALA A 192 1.36 11.25 -6.82
C ALA A 192 0.00 10.70 -6.36
N ARG A 193 -0.05 10.15 -5.14
CA ARG A 193 -1.31 9.74 -4.49
C ARG A 193 -2.26 10.91 -4.26
N LYS A 194 -1.76 12.04 -3.74
CA LYS A 194 -2.57 13.24 -3.49
C LYS A 194 -3.09 13.89 -4.77
N THR A 195 -2.33 13.80 -5.87
CA THR A 195 -2.73 14.32 -7.18
C THR A 195 -3.52 13.31 -8.01
N ASN A 196 -3.90 12.17 -7.42
CA ASN A 196 -4.67 11.12 -8.08
C ASN A 196 -4.00 10.55 -9.36
N ASN A 197 -2.66 10.61 -9.44
CA ASN A 197 -1.89 10.07 -10.56
C ASN A 197 -1.38 8.65 -10.24
N TYR A 198 -2.09 7.64 -10.74
CA TYR A 198 -1.82 6.22 -10.49
C TYR A 198 -0.47 5.76 -11.01
N GLU A 199 -0.13 6.09 -12.27
CA GLU A 199 1.11 5.63 -12.91
C GLU A 199 2.35 6.17 -12.17
N SER A 200 2.34 7.46 -11.83
CA SER A 200 3.42 8.05 -11.04
C SER A 200 3.49 7.45 -9.63
N PHE A 201 2.36 7.14 -9.02
CA PHE A 201 2.34 6.47 -7.72
C PHE A 201 2.99 5.09 -7.81
N VAL A 202 2.57 4.25 -8.75
CA VAL A 202 3.12 2.90 -8.97
C VAL A 202 4.63 2.97 -9.16
N LEU A 203 5.12 3.88 -10.00
CA LEU A 203 6.54 4.05 -10.27
C LEU A 203 7.32 4.47 -9.02
N TRP A 204 6.95 5.58 -8.38
CA TRP A 204 7.68 6.12 -7.23
C TRP A 204 7.61 5.21 -6.00
N HIS A 205 6.48 4.54 -5.80
CA HIS A 205 6.30 3.58 -4.72
C HIS A 205 7.14 2.32 -4.94
N SER A 206 7.18 1.80 -6.16
CA SER A 206 8.05 0.66 -6.48
C SER A 206 9.53 1.03 -6.36
N LEU A 207 9.92 2.23 -6.80
CA LEU A 207 11.28 2.75 -6.63
C LEU A 207 11.67 2.93 -5.16
N TRP A 208 10.74 3.30 -4.29
CA TRP A 208 10.98 3.36 -2.85
C TRP A 208 11.38 1.98 -2.30
N HIS A 209 10.69 0.90 -2.66
CA HIS A 209 11.04 -0.46 -2.24
C HIS A 209 12.37 -0.94 -2.83
N PHE A 210 12.56 -0.76 -4.14
CA PHE A 210 13.78 -1.20 -4.82
C PHE A 210 15.02 -0.44 -4.32
N SER A 211 14.93 0.88 -4.14
CA SER A 211 16.07 1.66 -3.62
C SER A 211 16.40 1.31 -2.18
N ALA A 212 15.41 1.10 -1.32
CA ALA A 212 15.65 0.62 0.05
C ALA A 212 16.31 -0.76 0.06
N THR A 213 15.82 -1.67 -0.80
CA THR A 213 16.39 -3.02 -0.97
C THR A 213 17.83 -2.96 -1.48
N ALA A 214 18.09 -2.22 -2.54
CA ALA A 214 19.41 -2.13 -3.16
C ALA A 214 20.45 -1.54 -2.21
N LEU A 215 20.11 -0.46 -1.48
CA LEU A 215 21.03 0.15 -0.52
C LEU A 215 21.43 -0.82 0.58
N LEU A 216 20.46 -1.47 1.22
CA LEU A 216 20.75 -2.47 2.26
C LEU A 216 21.56 -3.63 1.69
N PHE A 217 21.17 -4.17 0.54
CA PHE A 217 21.88 -5.27 -0.09
C PHE A 217 23.36 -4.91 -0.35
N LEU A 218 23.63 -3.73 -0.94
CA LEU A 218 24.99 -3.28 -1.24
C LEU A 218 25.85 -3.13 0.02
N ILE A 219 25.30 -2.54 1.09
CA ILE A 219 26.01 -2.35 2.36
C ILE A 219 26.37 -3.69 2.99
N PHE A 220 25.43 -4.62 3.07
CA PHE A 220 25.68 -5.94 3.64
C PHE A 220 26.60 -6.78 2.76
N TRP A 221 26.49 -6.66 1.44
CA TRP A 221 27.36 -7.32 0.48
C TRP A 221 28.81 -6.85 0.63
N SER A 222 29.06 -5.53 0.63
CA SER A 222 30.42 -4.98 0.72
C SER A 222 31.12 -5.33 2.03
N ASN A 223 30.39 -5.36 3.15
CA ASN A 223 30.98 -5.68 4.45
C ASN A 223 31.26 -7.18 4.62
N ASN A 224 30.49 -8.05 3.98
CA ASN A 224 30.76 -9.50 3.99
C ASN A 224 32.02 -9.85 3.19
N THR A 225 32.30 -9.14 2.09
CA THR A 225 33.52 -9.38 1.30
C THR A 225 34.79 -9.01 2.07
N ASP A 226 34.74 -7.96 2.89
CA ASP A 226 35.89 -7.53 3.69
C ASP A 226 36.26 -8.56 4.76
N LEU A 227 35.25 -9.20 5.39
CA LEU A 227 35.48 -10.26 6.35
C LEU A 227 36.14 -11.49 5.71
N SER A 228 35.72 -11.86 4.48
CA SER A 228 36.31 -12.99 3.77
C SER A 228 37.75 -12.76 3.32
N ASN A 229 38.16 -11.50 3.10
CA ASN A 229 39.53 -11.16 2.70
C ASN A 229 40.49 -10.98 3.90
N ALA A 230 39.95 -10.86 5.11
CA ALA A 230 40.73 -10.68 6.33
C ALA A 230 41.12 -12.02 7.01
N LEU A 231 40.55 -13.14 6.58
CA LEU A 231 40.82 -14.50 7.06
C LEU A 231 41.77 -15.24 6.12
#